data_AF-A0A2B5X882-F1
#
_entry.id   AF-A0A2B5X882-F1
#
_cell.length_a   1.000
_cell.length_b   1.000
_cell.length_c   1.000
_cell.angle_alpha   90.00
_cell.angle_beta   90.00
_cell.angle_gamma   90.00
#
_symmetry.space_group_name_H-M   'P 1'
#
loop_
_entity.id
_entity.type
_entity.pdbx_description
1 polymer ?
#
loop_
_entity_poly.entity_id
_entity_poly.type
_entity_poly.pdbx_seq_one_letter_code
_entity_poly.pdbx_strand_id
1 'polypeptide(L)'
;MENVRQLPITLNESGDLVIKKTDNKMIEELFYLIQTQFADQGNKLIKVDENIGKLGESIESFDNRLTQTQLGNVASKIVRDQLQQERHAKAKEFVGNKVQLTIEAMEGTKSDLERHVQTLMKKEITGLMRHVTSYLKAHLGLKSIDDIPNCLVEKHKRLLKDLTWKKLDNFKKKGEC
;
A
#
# COMPACT_ATOMS: atom_id res chain seq x y z
N MET A 1 -44.56 -41.27 1.99
CA MET A 1 -44.26 -42.46 2.81
C MET A 1 -45.47 -43.41 2.84
N GLU A 2 -46.15 -43.65 1.71
CA GLU A 2 -47.48 -44.33 1.70
C GLU A 2 -47.54 -45.68 0.96
N ASN A 3 -46.50 -46.11 0.24
CA ASN A 3 -46.56 -47.35 -0.56
C ASN A 3 -45.91 -48.59 0.09
N VAL A 4 -45.55 -48.55 1.39
CA VAL A 4 -44.79 -49.64 2.03
C VAL A 4 -45.66 -50.60 2.86
N ARG A 5 -46.97 -50.36 2.98
CA ARG A 5 -47.84 -51.06 3.95
C ARG A 5 -48.51 -52.36 3.48
N GLN A 6 -48.17 -52.91 2.30
CA GLN A 6 -48.84 -54.11 1.77
C GLN A 6 -47.90 -55.17 1.17
N LEU A 7 -46.66 -55.30 1.64
CA LEU A 7 -45.82 -56.43 1.23
C LEU A 7 -46.04 -57.64 2.17
N PRO A 8 -46.29 -58.86 1.67
CA PRO A 8 -46.58 -60.05 2.49
C PRO A 8 -45.28 -60.67 3.05
N ILE A 9 -44.48 -59.83 3.70
CA ILE A 9 -43.18 -60.20 4.28
C ILE A 9 -43.40 -60.44 5.78
N THR A 10 -43.09 -61.66 6.23
CA THR A 10 -43.17 -62.06 7.64
C THR A 10 -41.85 -62.62 8.11
N LEU A 11 -41.51 -62.48 9.40
CA LEU A 11 -40.33 -63.10 9.98
C LEU A 11 -40.63 -64.56 10.35
N ASN A 12 -39.75 -65.50 9.99
CA ASN A 12 -39.82 -66.88 10.51
C ASN A 12 -39.31 -66.94 11.96
N GLU A 13 -39.44 -68.10 12.60
CA GLU A 13 -39.00 -68.34 13.98
C GLU A 13 -37.47 -68.17 14.18
N SER A 14 -36.71 -68.14 13.09
CA SER A 14 -35.26 -67.89 13.08
C SER A 14 -34.89 -66.41 12.82
N GLY A 15 -35.88 -65.55 12.58
CA GLY A 15 -35.68 -64.13 12.29
C GLY A 15 -35.39 -63.79 10.83
N ASP A 16 -35.56 -64.73 9.90
CA ASP A 16 -35.42 -64.47 8.46
C ASP A 16 -36.72 -63.96 7.85
N LEU A 17 -36.59 -63.05 6.88
CA LEU A 17 -37.73 -62.53 6.12
C LEU A 17 -38.22 -63.59 5.12
N VAL A 18 -39.42 -64.11 5.35
CA VAL A 18 -40.10 -65.09 4.51
C VAL A 18 -41.30 -64.45 3.81
N ILE A 19 -41.32 -64.54 2.48
CA ILE A 19 -42.45 -64.12 1.63
C ILE A 19 -43.47 -65.25 1.62
N LYS A 20 -44.68 -65.01 2.14
CA LYS A 20 -45.77 -66.00 2.07
C LYS A 20 -46.14 -66.21 0.60
N LYS A 21 -46.36 -67.47 0.19
CA LYS A 21 -46.70 -67.86 -1.19
C LYS A 21 -47.95 -67.08 -1.65
N THR A 22 -47.73 -66.02 -2.41
CA THR A 22 -48.73 -65.09 -2.95
C THR A 22 -48.46 -64.93 -4.45
N ASP A 23 -49.48 -64.53 -5.21
CA ASP A 23 -49.49 -64.48 -6.68
C ASP A 23 -48.18 -63.94 -7.30
N ASN A 24 -47.66 -64.65 -8.32
CA ASN A 24 -46.41 -64.33 -9.05
C ASN A 24 -46.26 -62.83 -9.38
N LYS A 25 -47.37 -62.14 -9.63
CA LYS A 25 -47.42 -60.72 -9.99
C LYS A 25 -46.92 -59.79 -8.88
N MET A 26 -47.20 -60.07 -7.61
CA MET A 26 -46.69 -59.28 -6.49
C MET A 26 -45.18 -59.47 -6.28
N ILE A 27 -44.67 -60.67 -6.55
CA ILE A 27 -43.25 -60.98 -6.47
C ILE A 27 -42.50 -60.26 -7.61
N GLU A 28 -43.06 -60.25 -8.82
CA GLU A 28 -42.52 -59.48 -9.95
C GLU A 28 -42.50 -57.97 -9.69
N GLU A 29 -43.58 -57.40 -9.11
CA GLU A 29 -43.60 -55.98 -8.70
C GLU A 29 -42.54 -55.68 -7.64
N LEU A 30 -42.34 -56.57 -6.67
CA LEU A 30 -41.28 -56.43 -5.66
C LEU A 30 -39.88 -56.45 -6.29
N PHE A 31 -39.61 -57.39 -7.22
CA PHE A 31 -38.34 -57.43 -7.94
C PHE A 31 -38.11 -56.17 -8.78
N TYR A 32 -39.15 -55.67 -9.45
CA TYR A 32 -39.08 -54.43 -10.21
C TYR A 32 -38.76 -53.22 -9.32
N LEU A 33 -39.40 -53.12 -8.15
CA LEU A 33 -39.18 -52.04 -7.20
C LEU A 33 -37.75 -52.06 -6.64
N ILE A 34 -37.25 -53.26 -6.32
CA ILE A 34 -35.88 -53.50 -5.86
C ILE A 34 -34.87 -53.12 -6.96
N GLN A 35 -35.05 -53.58 -8.20
CA GLN A 35 -34.17 -53.25 -9.32
C GLN A 35 -34.15 -51.74 -9.59
N THR A 36 -35.31 -51.08 -9.53
CA THR A 36 -35.42 -49.64 -9.75
C THR A 36 -34.71 -48.85 -8.64
N GLN A 37 -34.82 -49.28 -7.38
CA GLN A 37 -34.08 -48.67 -6.27
C GLN A 37 -32.56 -48.85 -6.41
N PHE A 38 -32.09 -50.05 -6.75
CA PHE A 38 -30.67 -50.29 -6.96
C PHE A 38 -30.12 -49.48 -8.14
N ALA A 39 -30.89 -49.32 -9.23
CA ALA A 39 -30.51 -48.47 -10.35
C ALA A 39 -30.44 -46.98 -9.96
N ASP A 40 -31.40 -46.47 -9.20
CA ASP A 40 -31.38 -45.07 -8.72
C ASP A 40 -30.20 -44.81 -7.77
N GLN A 41 -29.90 -45.74 -6.86
CA GLN A 41 -28.74 -45.66 -5.99
C GLN A 41 -27.42 -45.73 -6.78
N GLY A 42 -27.31 -46.62 -7.76
CA GLY A 42 -26.15 -46.70 -8.65
C GLY A 42 -25.91 -45.41 -9.42
N ASN A 43 -26.96 -44.81 -9.98
CA ASN A 43 -26.87 -43.52 -10.67
C ASN A 43 -26.45 -42.37 -9.74
N LYS A 44 -26.92 -42.37 -8.49
CA LYS A 44 -26.48 -41.40 -7.48
C LYS A 44 -25.01 -41.57 -7.10
N LEU A 45 -24.55 -42.80 -6.95
CA LEU A 45 -23.14 -43.13 -6.67
C LEU A 45 -22.22 -42.66 -7.81
N ILE A 46 -22.59 -42.91 -9.06
CA ILE A 46 -21.83 -42.45 -10.23
C ILE A 46 -21.71 -40.92 -10.23
N LYS A 47 -22.81 -40.20 -9.97
CA LYS A 47 -22.78 -38.72 -9.88
C LYS A 47 -21.90 -38.21 -8.75
N VAL A 48 -21.86 -38.90 -7.61
CA VAL A 48 -20.98 -38.55 -6.49
C VAL A 48 -19.52 -38.76 -6.88
N ASP A 49 -19.20 -39.87 -7.52
CA ASP A 49 -17.85 -40.19 -8.00
C ASP A 49 -17.34 -39.15 -9.01
N GLU A 50 -18.18 -38.77 -9.99
CA GLU A 50 -17.85 -37.70 -10.94
C GLU A 50 -17.60 -36.34 -10.26
N ASN A 51 -18.39 -36.00 -9.24
CA ASN A 51 -18.21 -34.75 -8.50
C ASN A 51 -16.94 -34.77 -7.65
N ILE A 52 -16.57 -35.92 -7.07
CA ILE A 52 -15.31 -36.10 -6.36
C ILE A 52 -14.13 -35.98 -7.32
N GLY A 53 -14.22 -36.55 -8.53
CA GLY A 53 -13.21 -36.39 -9.58
C GLY A 53 -12.99 -34.92 -9.95
N LYS A 54 -14.06 -34.18 -10.24
CA LYS A 54 -14.00 -32.72 -10.53
C LYS A 54 -13.43 -31.91 -9.37
N LEU A 55 -13.75 -32.29 -8.13
CA LEU A 55 -13.19 -31.65 -6.94
C LEU A 55 -11.68 -31.89 -6.84
N GLY A 56 -11.22 -33.12 -7.11
CA GLY A 56 -9.80 -33.45 -7.17
C GLY A 56 -9.04 -32.60 -8.19
N GLU A 57 -9.55 -32.51 -9.41
CA GLU A 57 -8.98 -31.65 -10.47
C GLU A 57 -8.94 -30.17 -10.06
N SER A 58 -10.00 -29.68 -9.41
CA SER A 58 -10.04 -28.29 -8.93
C SER A 58 -9.04 -28.01 -7.81
N ILE A 59 -8.80 -28.98 -6.92
CA ILE A 59 -7.80 -28.86 -5.85
C ILE A 59 -6.39 -28.83 -6.45
N GLU A 60 -6.11 -29.71 -7.40
CA GLU A 60 -4.82 -29.75 -8.10
C GLU A 60 -4.56 -28.44 -8.88
N SER A 61 -5.57 -27.92 -9.57
CA SER A 61 -5.50 -26.62 -10.24
C SER A 61 -5.24 -25.47 -9.26
N PHE A 62 -5.88 -25.48 -8.09
CA PHE A 62 -5.66 -24.49 -7.05
C PHE A 62 -4.24 -24.54 -6.50
N ASP A 63 -3.72 -25.73 -6.21
CA ASP A 63 -2.38 -25.92 -5.66
C ASP A 63 -1.29 -25.49 -6.66
N ASN A 64 -1.47 -25.83 -7.94
CA ASN A 64 -0.63 -25.34 -9.04
C ASN A 64 -0.65 -23.80 -9.14
N ARG A 65 -1.81 -23.17 -8.97
CA ARG A 65 -1.91 -21.70 -8.99
C ARG A 65 -1.26 -21.06 -7.77
N LEU A 66 -1.38 -21.69 -6.60
CA LEU A 66 -0.77 -21.22 -5.36
C LEU A 66 0.76 -21.27 -5.44
N THR A 67 1.31 -22.40 -5.87
CA THR A 67 2.77 -22.58 -6.05
C THR A 67 3.33 -21.60 -7.07
N GLN A 68 2.67 -21.41 -8.22
CA GLN A 68 3.07 -20.40 -9.21
C GLN A 68 3.04 -18.97 -8.63
N THR A 69 1.99 -18.62 -7.88
CA THR A 69 1.86 -17.30 -7.27
C THR A 69 2.95 -17.06 -6.23
N GLN A 70 3.26 -18.05 -5.39
CA GLN A 70 4.35 -17.98 -4.42
C GLN A 70 5.70 -17.79 -5.12
N LEU A 71 5.97 -18.56 -6.18
CA LEU A 71 7.20 -18.44 -6.97
C LEU A 71 7.33 -17.04 -7.60
N GLY A 72 6.26 -16.54 -8.21
CA GLY A 72 6.22 -15.20 -8.81
C GLY A 72 6.43 -14.08 -7.78
N ASN A 73 5.88 -14.23 -6.57
CA ASN A 73 6.07 -13.29 -5.49
C ASN A 73 7.52 -13.29 -4.97
N VAL A 74 8.15 -14.46 -4.85
CA VAL A 74 9.57 -14.59 -4.47
C VAL A 74 10.47 -13.95 -5.54
N ALA A 75 10.24 -14.26 -6.81
CA ALA A 75 10.98 -13.64 -7.92
C ALA A 75 10.82 -12.11 -7.93
N SER A 76 9.59 -11.62 -7.78
CA SER A 76 9.30 -10.18 -7.71
C SER A 76 9.92 -9.50 -6.49
N LYS A 77 10.07 -10.22 -5.37
CA LYS A 77 10.79 -9.71 -4.19
C LYS A 77 12.29 -9.61 -4.49
N ILE A 78 12.91 -10.66 -5.04
CA ILE A 78 14.33 -10.67 -5.40
C ILE A 78 14.66 -9.51 -6.36
N VAL A 79 13.85 -9.30 -7.40
CA VAL A 79 14.05 -8.21 -8.37
C VAL A 79 13.93 -6.84 -7.69
N ARG A 80 12.95 -6.65 -6.79
CA ARG A 80 12.81 -5.39 -6.03
C ARG A 80 14.01 -5.12 -5.12
N ASP A 81 14.46 -6.15 -4.41
CA ASP A 81 15.60 -6.03 -3.48
C ASP A 81 16.89 -5.70 -4.25
N GLN A 82 17.14 -6.36 -5.38
CA GLN A 82 18.27 -6.04 -6.27
C GLN A 82 18.20 -4.60 -6.81
N LEU A 83 17.03 -4.18 -7.31
CA LEU A 83 16.85 -2.82 -7.84
C LEU A 83 17.06 -1.76 -6.75
N GLN A 84 16.60 -2.02 -5.52
CA GLN A 84 16.84 -1.13 -4.40
C GLN A 84 18.34 -1.03 -4.06
N GLN A 85 19.04 -2.16 -4.03
CA GLN A 85 20.48 -2.20 -3.78
C GLN A 85 21.27 -1.43 -4.85
N GLU A 86 20.94 -1.60 -6.14
CA GLU A 86 21.55 -0.86 -7.24
C GLU A 86 21.31 0.65 -7.13
N ARG A 87 20.08 1.06 -6.80
CA ARG A 87 19.75 2.48 -6.59
C ARG A 87 20.54 3.08 -5.44
N HIS A 88 20.67 2.37 -4.32
CA HIS A 88 21.50 2.82 -3.19
C HIS A 88 22.98 2.89 -3.57
N ALA A 89 23.51 1.92 -4.31
CA ALA A 89 24.90 1.93 -4.78
C ALA A 89 25.16 3.14 -5.70
N LYS A 90 24.28 3.36 -6.69
CA LYS A 90 24.38 4.48 -7.62
C LYS A 90 24.22 5.84 -6.93
N ALA A 91 23.33 5.95 -5.94
CA ALA A 91 23.20 7.17 -5.14
C ALA A 91 24.47 7.42 -4.31
N LYS A 92 25.04 6.38 -3.71
CA LYS A 92 26.30 6.48 -2.95
C LYS A 92 27.47 6.90 -3.85
N GLU A 93 27.57 6.33 -5.04
CA GLU A 93 28.54 6.72 -6.06
C GLU A 93 28.34 8.16 -6.51
N PHE A 94 27.10 8.58 -6.77
CA PHE A 94 26.79 9.96 -7.15
C PHE A 94 27.15 10.97 -6.06
N VAL A 95 26.87 10.65 -4.78
CA VAL A 95 27.27 11.49 -3.65
C VAL A 95 28.79 11.54 -3.52
N GLY A 96 29.48 10.39 -3.63
CA GLY A 96 30.94 10.31 -3.62
C GLY A 96 31.55 11.18 -4.71
N ASN A 97 31.19 10.92 -5.98
CA ASN A 97 31.73 11.63 -7.12
C ASN A 97 31.40 13.13 -7.10
N LYS A 98 30.20 13.55 -6.67
CA LYS A 98 29.85 14.97 -6.60
C LYS A 98 30.56 15.69 -5.47
N VAL A 99 30.68 15.09 -4.29
CA VAL A 99 31.45 15.67 -3.17
C VAL A 99 32.93 15.74 -3.55
N GLN A 100 33.46 14.71 -4.20
CA GLN A 100 34.85 14.63 -4.63
C GLN A 100 35.16 15.62 -5.75
N LEU A 101 34.29 15.77 -6.77
CA LEU A 101 34.40 16.83 -7.78
C LEU A 101 34.25 18.23 -7.20
N THR A 102 33.42 18.42 -6.16
CA THR A 102 33.29 19.73 -5.49
C THR A 102 34.53 20.05 -4.66
N ILE A 103 35.17 19.05 -4.04
CA ILE A 103 36.41 19.21 -3.28
C ILE A 103 37.61 19.39 -4.23
N GLU A 104 37.69 18.62 -5.32
CA GLU A 104 38.78 18.70 -6.30
C GLU A 104 38.71 19.96 -7.16
N ALA A 105 37.51 20.46 -7.50
CA ALA A 105 37.35 21.76 -8.16
C ALA A 105 37.53 22.95 -7.19
N MET A 106 37.55 22.70 -5.89
CA MET A 106 37.89 23.67 -4.87
C MET A 106 39.34 23.46 -4.42
N GLU A 107 40.28 23.86 -5.26
CA GLU A 107 41.66 24.10 -4.82
C GLU A 107 41.65 25.19 -3.73
N GLY A 108 41.59 24.76 -2.47
CA GLY A 108 41.56 25.64 -1.31
C GLY A 108 41.38 24.89 0.00
N THR A 109 42.11 25.34 1.01
CA THR A 109 41.97 24.85 2.40
C THR A 109 40.56 25.19 2.92
N LYS A 110 40.07 24.51 3.96
CA LYS A 110 38.76 24.80 4.60
C LYS A 110 38.52 26.31 4.86
N SER A 111 39.58 27.05 5.21
CA SER A 111 39.56 28.50 5.41
C SER A 111 39.23 29.30 4.15
N ASP A 112 39.64 28.82 2.98
CA ASP A 112 39.43 29.50 1.69
C ASP A 112 37.97 29.34 1.24
N LEU A 113 37.36 28.18 1.49
CA LEU A 113 35.92 27.96 1.34
C LEU A 113 35.12 28.88 2.25
N GLU A 114 35.45 28.93 3.54
CA GLU A 114 34.76 29.81 4.50
C GLU A 114 34.84 31.28 4.09
N ARG A 115 36.00 31.72 3.60
CA ARG A 115 36.21 33.08 3.09
C ARG A 115 35.40 33.34 1.82
N HIS A 116 35.30 32.37 0.90
CA HIS A 116 34.51 32.48 -0.32
C HIS A 116 33.00 32.55 -0.05
N VAL A 117 32.50 31.69 0.84
CA VAL A 117 31.08 31.72 1.27
C VAL A 117 30.75 33.05 1.95
N GLN A 118 31.64 33.56 2.82
CA GLN A 118 31.44 34.88 3.43
C GLN A 118 31.39 36.01 2.40
N THR A 119 32.18 35.95 1.33
CA THR A 119 32.16 36.99 0.27
C THR A 119 30.90 36.90 -0.57
N LEU A 120 30.43 35.68 -0.89
CA LEU A 120 29.14 35.48 -1.56
C LEU A 120 27.97 36.00 -0.72
N MET A 121 27.91 35.65 0.56
CA MET A 121 26.88 36.16 1.47
C MET A 121 26.89 37.68 1.57
N LYS A 122 28.07 38.32 1.67
CA LYS A 122 28.17 39.80 1.67
C LYS A 122 27.62 40.42 0.39
N LYS A 123 27.87 39.79 -0.77
CA LYS A 123 27.38 40.26 -2.07
C LYS A 123 25.86 40.17 -2.15
N GLU A 124 25.28 39.05 -1.70
CA GLU A 124 23.82 38.88 -1.64
C GLU A 124 23.16 39.85 -0.66
N ILE A 125 23.69 40.00 0.56
CA ILE A 125 23.18 40.96 1.55
C ILE A 125 23.22 42.38 1.00
N THR A 126 24.29 42.76 0.30
CA THR A 126 24.40 44.07 -0.34
C THR A 126 23.37 44.23 -1.47
N GLY A 127 23.13 43.19 -2.25
CA GLY A 127 22.11 43.16 -3.30
C GLY A 127 20.69 43.31 -2.74
N LEU A 128 20.38 42.60 -1.67
CA LEU A 128 19.11 42.70 -0.94
C LEU A 128 18.94 44.10 -0.35
N MET A 129 19.96 44.65 0.31
CA MET A 129 19.91 46.02 0.86
C MET A 129 19.68 47.06 -0.23
N ARG A 130 20.27 46.90 -1.42
CA ARG A 130 19.99 47.77 -2.57
C ARG A 130 18.56 47.64 -3.07
N HIS A 131 18.00 46.44 -3.11
CA HIS A 131 16.59 46.23 -3.49
C HIS A 131 15.65 46.86 -2.47
N VAL A 132 15.86 46.63 -1.18
CA VAL A 132 15.10 47.24 -0.09
C VAL A 132 15.20 48.77 -0.16
N THR A 133 16.40 49.30 -0.39
CA THR A 133 16.64 50.74 -0.55
C THR A 133 15.88 51.32 -1.74
N SER A 134 15.93 50.65 -2.88
CA SER A 134 15.25 51.09 -4.10
C SER A 134 13.73 51.04 -3.94
N TYR A 135 13.21 49.99 -3.29
CA TYR A 135 11.80 49.85 -2.96
C TYR A 135 11.33 50.98 -2.03
N LEU A 136 12.09 51.29 -0.98
CA LEU A 136 11.78 52.38 -0.06
C LEU A 136 11.82 53.75 -0.75
N LYS A 137 12.81 54.01 -1.61
CA LYS A 137 12.90 55.25 -2.38
C LYS A 137 11.68 55.44 -3.29
N ALA A 138 11.28 54.39 -3.99
CA ALA A 138 10.11 54.42 -4.88
C ALA A 138 8.80 54.64 -4.11
N HIS A 139 8.59 53.92 -3.01
CA HIS A 139 7.36 54.03 -2.22
C HIS A 139 7.21 55.35 -1.46
N LEU A 140 8.31 55.95 -1.02
CA LEU A 140 8.31 57.18 -0.24
C LEU A 140 8.59 58.44 -1.09
N GLY A 141 8.79 58.29 -2.42
CA GLY A 141 9.08 59.40 -3.32
C GLY A 141 10.39 60.15 -3.00
N LEU A 142 11.37 59.45 -2.42
CA LEU A 142 12.60 60.06 -1.90
C LEU A 142 13.71 60.11 -2.96
N LYS A 143 14.45 61.23 -3.02
CA LYS A 143 15.64 61.37 -3.89
C LYS A 143 16.84 60.60 -3.32
N SER A 144 17.08 60.67 -2.02
CA SER A 144 18.04 59.84 -1.27
C SER A 144 17.38 59.05 -0.14
N ILE A 145 18.00 57.95 0.29
CA ILE A 145 17.58 57.26 1.52
C ILE A 145 17.85 58.11 2.76
N ASP A 146 18.79 59.05 2.66
CA ASP A 146 19.10 60.02 3.71
C ASP A 146 18.00 61.09 3.86
N ASP A 147 17.12 61.21 2.86
CA ASP A 147 15.97 62.11 2.87
C ASP A 147 14.74 61.50 3.55
N ILE A 148 14.85 60.29 4.16
CA ILE A 148 13.77 59.71 4.95
C ILE A 148 13.37 60.75 6.01
N PRO A 149 12.12 61.25 5.99
CA PRO A 149 11.73 62.31 6.90
C PRO A 149 11.87 61.82 8.34
N ASN A 150 12.55 62.60 9.19
CA ASN A 150 12.84 62.28 10.60
C ASN A 150 11.59 61.90 11.42
N CYS A 151 10.39 62.21 10.93
CA CYS A 151 9.13 61.78 11.52
C CYS A 151 8.94 60.24 11.48
N LEU A 152 9.55 59.53 10.52
CA LEU A 152 9.58 58.07 10.46
C LEU A 152 10.55 57.50 11.48
N VAL A 153 11.66 58.18 11.78
CA VAL A 153 12.63 57.77 12.81
C VAL A 153 11.98 57.77 14.19
N GLU A 154 11.20 58.81 14.52
CA GLU A 154 10.48 58.86 15.79
C GLU A 154 9.33 57.83 15.87
N LYS A 155 8.64 57.56 14.77
CA LYS A 155 7.68 56.44 14.70
C LYS A 155 8.38 55.08 14.86
N HIS A 156 9.55 54.90 14.27
CA HIS A 156 10.33 53.66 14.37
C HIS A 156 10.89 53.46 15.79
N LYS A 157 11.37 54.52 16.45
CA LYS A 157 11.75 54.49 17.87
C LYS A 157 10.56 54.17 18.77
N ARG A 158 9.37 54.73 18.50
CA ARG A 158 8.13 54.40 19.21
C ARG A 158 7.74 52.94 19.00
N LEU A 159 7.77 52.45 17.77
CA LEU A 159 7.49 51.05 17.43
C LEU A 159 8.47 50.09 18.11
N LEU A 160 9.77 50.43 18.15
CA LEU A 160 10.79 49.65 18.86
C LEU A 160 10.58 49.66 20.39
N LYS A 161 10.14 50.79 20.98
CA LYS A 161 9.76 50.84 22.39
C LYS A 161 8.50 50.03 22.70
N ASP A 162 7.54 50.04 21.78
CA ASP A 162 6.29 49.28 21.90
C ASP A 162 6.46 47.78 21.62
N LEU A 163 7.58 47.40 20.98
CA LEU A 163 8.01 46.02 20.74
C LEU A 163 8.54 45.42 22.04
N THR A 164 7.63 44.93 22.86
CA THR A 164 7.98 44.09 24.01
C THR A 164 8.15 42.64 23.57
N TRP A 165 9.03 41.89 24.26
CA TRP A 165 9.23 40.44 24.03
C TRP A 165 7.90 39.66 23.98
N LYS A 166 6.89 40.06 24.77
CA LYS A 166 5.54 39.48 24.73
C LYS A 166 4.80 39.67 23.40
N LYS A 167 4.93 40.83 22.75
CA LYS A 167 4.33 41.06 21.42
C LYS A 167 5.07 40.28 20.34
N LEU A 168 6.40 40.17 20.45
CA LEU A 168 7.21 39.37 19.53
C LEU A 168 6.83 37.88 19.60
N ASP A 169 6.65 37.35 20.81
CA ASP A 169 6.26 35.96 21.04
C ASP A 169 4.84 35.68 20.52
N ASN A 170 3.92 36.63 20.66
CA ASN A 170 2.58 36.54 20.06
C ASN A 170 2.59 36.60 18.53
N PHE A 171 3.46 37.39 17.91
CA PHE A 171 3.62 37.42 16.45
C PHE A 171 4.19 36.10 15.92
N LYS A 172 5.18 35.53 16.61
CA LYS A 172 5.76 34.24 16.25
C LYS A 172 4.72 33.11 16.34
N LYS A 173 3.88 33.12 17.38
CA LYS A 173 2.77 32.16 17.55
C LYS A 173 1.61 32.37 16.58
N LYS A 174 1.35 33.60 16.12
CA LYS A 174 0.32 33.88 15.10
C LYS A 174 0.77 33.62 13.66
N GLY A 175 2.08 33.50 13.42
CA GLY A 175 2.65 33.18 12.11
C GLY A 175 2.77 31.68 11.83
N GLU A 176 2.44 30.82 12.80
CA GLU A 176 2.24 29.39 12.59
C GLU A 176 0.78 29.15 12.19
N CYS A 177 0.51 29.33 10.90
CA CYS A 177 -0.63 28.74 10.19
C CYS A 177 -0.07 27.93 9.02
#